data_AF-A0A7Z7PXV5-F1
#
_entry.id   AF-A0A7Z7PXV5-F1
#
_cell.length_a   1.000
_cell.length_b   1.000
_cell.length_c   1.000
_cell.angle_alpha   90.00
_cell.angle_beta   90.00
_cell.angle_gamma   90.00
#
_symmetry.space_group_name_H-M   'P 1'
#
loop_
_entity.id
_entity.type
_entity.pdbx_description
1 polymer ?
#
loop_
_entity_poly.entity_id
_entity_poly.type
_entity_poly.pdbx_seq_one_letter_code
_entity_poly.pdbx_strand_id
1 'polypeptide(L)'
;MKRLEEILKTHCPSMDRLFLDGKGVAFREKIFDAMRDYAREVAQASLEKAAENANIKYHDGHNKLYKAVKHVQIGADNIQIDKESITNESNIILI
;
A
#
# COMPACT_ATOMS: atom_id res chain seq x y z
N MET A 1 5.86 -14.05 -7.05
CA MET A 1 7.21 -14.65 -7.01
C MET A 1 8.23 -13.87 -7.84
N LYS A 2 8.01 -13.60 -9.14
CA LYS A 2 8.98 -12.86 -10.00
C LYS A 2 9.49 -11.51 -9.44
N ARG A 3 8.62 -10.72 -8.81
CA ARG A 3 9.00 -9.40 -8.26
C ARG A 3 9.95 -9.47 -7.06
N LEU A 4 9.72 -10.40 -6.14
CA LEU A 4 10.61 -10.62 -5.00
C LEU A 4 12.00 -11.10 -5.46
N GLU A 5 12.06 -11.94 -6.49
CA GLU A 5 13.32 -12.38 -7.10
C GLU A 5 14.11 -11.22 -7.72
N GLU A 6 13.44 -10.23 -8.31
CA GLU A 6 14.08 -9.01 -8.82
C GLU A 6 14.69 -8.17 -7.69
N ILE A 7 13.94 -7.91 -6.62
CA ILE A 7 14.40 -7.16 -5.44
C ILE A 7 15.56 -7.88 -4.75
N LEU A 8 15.50 -9.21 -4.67
CA LEU A 8 16.59 -9.99 -4.11
C LEU A 8 17.85 -9.93 -4.97
N LYS A 9 17.73 -9.87 -6.31
CA LYS A 9 18.88 -9.70 -7.22
C LYS A 9 19.52 -8.32 -7.12
N THR A 10 18.78 -7.26 -6.80
CA THR A 10 19.37 -5.93 -6.59
C THR A 10 20.19 -5.87 -5.31
N HIS A 11 19.69 -6.48 -4.22
CA HIS A 11 20.39 -6.53 -2.93
C HIS A 11 21.54 -7.54 -2.91
N CYS A 12 21.38 -8.63 -3.66
CA CYS A 12 22.29 -9.77 -3.65
C CYS A 12 22.53 -10.34 -5.07
N PRO A 13 23.30 -9.62 -5.92
CA PRO A 13 23.56 -10.03 -7.31
C PRO A 13 24.37 -11.33 -7.44
N SER A 14 25.03 -11.78 -6.38
CA SER A 14 25.81 -13.03 -6.32
C SER A 14 25.27 -13.99 -5.25
N MET A 15 23.95 -14.24 -5.23
CA MET A 15 23.36 -15.24 -4.32
C MET A 15 24.14 -16.56 -4.30
N ASP A 16 24.59 -17.01 -5.48
CA ASP A 16 25.31 -18.29 -5.65
C ASP A 16 26.68 -18.33 -4.95
N ARG A 17 27.34 -17.18 -4.72
CA ARG A 17 28.66 -17.12 -4.05
C ARG A 17 28.57 -16.87 -2.55
N LEU A 18 27.48 -16.28 -2.06
CA LEU A 18 27.34 -15.87 -0.66
C LEU A 18 27.12 -17.03 0.32
N PHE A 19 26.64 -18.18 -0.16
CA PHE A 19 26.51 -19.40 0.63
C PHE A 19 27.84 -20.10 0.93
N LEU A 20 28.89 -19.85 0.13
CA LEU A 20 30.16 -20.59 0.20
C LEU A 20 31.22 -19.94 1.11
N ASP A 21 31.13 -18.63 1.36
CA ASP A 21 32.22 -17.85 1.99
C ASP A 21 32.05 -17.62 3.51
N GLY A 22 31.10 -18.27 4.19
CA GLY A 22 30.93 -18.13 5.65
C GLY A 22 30.45 -16.76 6.13
N LYS A 23 30.07 -15.84 5.22
CA LYS A 23 29.55 -14.48 5.51
C LYS A 23 28.04 -14.47 5.81
N GLY A 24 27.57 -15.46 6.59
CA GLY A 24 26.14 -15.71 6.81
C GLY A 24 25.36 -14.56 7.45
N VAL A 25 26.01 -13.66 8.20
CA VAL A 25 25.35 -12.52 8.88
C VAL A 25 25.05 -11.39 7.90
N ALA A 26 26.04 -10.95 7.11
CA ALA A 26 25.84 -9.90 6.09
C ALA A 26 24.88 -10.34 4.97
N PHE A 27 24.81 -11.65 4.69
CA PHE A 27 23.82 -12.20 3.77
C PHE A 27 22.40 -12.16 4.34
N ARG A 28 22.23 -12.48 5.64
CA ARG A 28 20.93 -12.39 6.31
C ARG A 28 20.40 -10.96 6.32
N GLU A 29 21.24 -9.97 6.64
CA GLU A 29 20.85 -8.56 6.62
C GLU A 29 20.31 -8.13 5.25
N LYS A 30 21.02 -8.50 4.17
CA LYS A 30 20.56 -8.21 2.79
C LYS A 30 19.24 -8.88 2.42
N ILE A 31 18.99 -10.09 2.93
CA ILE A 31 17.70 -10.76 2.74
C ILE A 31 16.60 -10.02 3.50
N PHE A 32 16.85 -9.62 4.75
CA PHE A 32 15.88 -8.87 5.54
C PHE A 32 15.56 -7.52 4.91
N ASP A 33 16.55 -6.82 4.35
CA ASP A 33 16.34 -5.57 3.63
C ASP A 33 15.47 -5.80 2.37
N ALA A 34 15.79 -6.81 1.55
CA ALA A 34 14.97 -7.15 0.39
C ALA A 34 13.54 -7.56 0.75
N MET A 35 13.36 -8.28 1.87
CA MET A 35 12.03 -8.64 2.39
C MET A 35 11.27 -7.39 2.87
N ARG A 36 11.95 -6.44 3.51
CA ARG A 36 11.35 -5.18 3.97
C ARG A 36 10.89 -4.32 2.80
N ASP A 37 11.69 -4.24 1.74
CA ASP A 37 11.32 -3.50 0.52
C ASP A 37 10.13 -4.14 -0.18
N TYR A 38 10.11 -5.48 -0.28
CA TYR A 38 8.97 -6.18 -0.84
C TYR A 38 7.71 -5.98 0.02
N ALA A 39 7.82 -6.03 1.34
CA ALA A 39 6.72 -5.76 2.25
C ALA A 39 6.16 -4.34 2.09
N ARG A 40 7.03 -3.33 1.88
CA ARG A 40 6.63 -1.96 1.56
C ARG A 40 5.85 -1.88 0.25
N GLU A 41 6.36 -2.48 -0.84
CA GLU A 41 5.67 -2.47 -2.13
C GLU A 41 4.25 -3.08 -2.01
N VAL A 42 4.13 -4.20 -1.30
CA VAL A 42 2.82 -4.86 -1.08
C VAL A 42 1.89 -4.00 -0.22
N ALA A 43 2.41 -3.39 0.84
CA ALA A 43 1.64 -2.49 1.70
C ALA A 43 1.14 -1.26 0.92
N GLN A 44 1.99 -0.66 0.09
CA GLN A 44 1.63 0.48 -0.74
C GLN A 44 0.51 0.12 -1.73
N ALA A 45 0.62 -1.03 -2.42
CA ALA A 45 -0.42 -1.50 -3.33
C ALA A 45 -1.76 -1.77 -2.59
N SER A 46 -1.70 -2.23 -1.35
CA SER A 46 -2.89 -2.40 -0.50
C SER A 46 -3.53 -1.06 -0.13
N LEU A 47 -2.73 -0.04 0.20
CA LEU A 47 -3.21 1.32 0.50
C LEU A 47 -3.83 1.99 -0.73
N GLU A 48 -3.24 1.82 -1.92
CA GLU A 48 -3.82 2.32 -3.17
C GLU A 48 -5.21 1.74 -3.42
N LYS A 49 -5.35 0.42 -3.28
CA LYS A 49 -6.65 -0.25 -3.40
C LYS A 49 -7.65 0.21 -2.33
N ALA A 50 -7.18 0.47 -1.11
CA ALA A 50 -8.02 1.02 -0.04
C ALA A 50 -8.51 2.43 -0.38
N ALA A 51 -7.65 3.27 -0.96
CA ALA A 51 -8.02 4.63 -1.37
C ALA A 51 -9.03 4.65 -2.52
N GLU A 52 -8.87 3.76 -3.50
CA GLU A 52 -9.86 3.58 -4.57
C GLU A 52 -11.23 3.16 -4.02
N ASN A 53 -11.25 2.22 -3.07
CA ASN A 53 -12.48 1.78 -2.41
C ASN A 53 -13.11 2.88 -1.55
N ALA A 54 -12.30 3.72 -0.90
CA ALA A 54 -12.79 4.85 -0.11
C ALA A 54 -13.49 5.88 -1.01
N ASN A 55 -12.91 6.19 -2.17
CA ASN A 55 -13.49 7.12 -3.13
C ASN A 55 -14.89 6.66 -3.61
N ILE A 56 -15.08 5.35 -3.86
CA ILE A 56 -16.37 4.78 -4.29
C ILE A 56 -17.46 4.90 -3.21
N LYS A 57 -17.11 4.82 -1.92
CA LYS A 57 -18.07 4.82 -0.81
C LYS A 57 -18.58 6.21 -0.41
N TYR A 58 -17.78 7.26 -0.62
CA TYR A 58 -18.17 8.64 -0.29
C TYR A 58 -18.84 9.39 -1.44
N HIS A 59 -18.92 8.79 -2.63
CA HIS A 59 -19.75 9.29 -3.74
C HIS A 59 -21.27 9.08 -3.55
N ASP A 60 -21.74 8.94 -2.30
CA ASP A 60 -23.15 8.82 -1.98
C ASP A 60 -23.88 10.18 -1.96
N GLY A 61 -23.86 10.85 -3.11
CA GLY A 61 -25.03 11.59 -3.59
C GLY A 61 -26.03 10.66 -4.30
N HIS A 62 -25.92 9.33 -4.12
CA HIS A 62 -26.63 8.30 -4.88
C HIS A 62 -27.86 7.75 -4.16
N ASN A 63 -28.13 8.18 -2.92
CA ASN A 63 -29.46 8.12 -2.34
C ASN A 63 -30.40 9.06 -3.09
N LYS A 64 -30.88 8.64 -4.27
CA LYS A 64 -32.05 9.24 -4.92
C LYS A 64 -33.23 9.11 -3.96
N LEU A 65 -33.50 10.16 -3.21
CA LEU A 65 -34.71 10.26 -2.40
C LEU A 65 -35.91 10.15 -3.36
N TYR A 66 -36.60 9.00 -3.32
CA TYR A 66 -37.78 8.72 -4.14
C TYR A 66 -39.03 9.54 -3.72
N LYS A 67 -38.87 10.50 -2.80
CA LYS A 67 -39.93 11.38 -2.29
C LYS A 67 -39.43 12.81 -2.24
N ALA A 68 -40.21 13.72 -2.84
CA ALA A 68 -40.03 15.15 -2.70
C ALA A 68 -40.35 15.58 -1.26
N VAL A 69 -39.34 15.68 -0.41
CA VAL A 69 -39.46 16.26 0.94
C VAL A 69 -39.08 17.74 0.87
N LYS A 70 -39.97 18.62 1.34
CA LYS A 70 -39.88 20.09 1.24
C LYS A 70 -38.69 20.73 1.95
N HIS A 71 -37.98 19.98 2.80
CA HIS A 71 -36.81 20.46 3.54
C HIS A 71 -35.75 19.37 3.55
N VAL A 72 -34.95 19.32 2.48
CA VAL A 72 -33.74 18.51 2.43
C VAL A 72 -32.60 19.48 2.19
N GLN A 73 -32.13 20.10 3.27
CA GLN A 73 -30.81 20.71 3.25
C GLN A 73 -29.80 19.58 3.43
N ILE A 74 -29.58 18.79 2.37
CA ILE A 74 -28.34 18.04 2.28
C ILE A 74 -27.34 19.05 1.73
N GLY A 75 -26.90 19.94 2.61
CA GLY A 75 -25.56 20.49 2.49
C GLY A 75 -24.67 19.27 2.64
N ALA A 76 -24.35 18.63 1.52
CA ALA A 76 -23.29 17.67 1.48
C ALA A 76 -22.05 18.46 1.89
N ASP A 77 -21.68 18.39 3.16
CA ASP A 77 -20.27 18.49 3.50
C ASP A 77 -19.63 17.41 2.66
N ASN A 78 -19.05 17.82 1.53
CA ASN A 78 -18.32 16.96 0.62
C ASN A 78 -17.07 16.54 1.38
N ILE A 79 -17.21 15.57 2.29
CA ILE A 79 -16.10 14.93 2.97
C ILE A 79 -15.42 14.09 1.89
N GLN A 80 -14.49 14.72 1.18
CA GLN A 80 -13.59 14.06 0.26
C GLN A 80 -12.41 13.58 1.09
N ILE A 81 -12.22 12.27 1.13
CA ILE A 81 -10.99 11.70 1.67
C ILE A 81 -9.97 11.74 0.54
N ASP A 82 -9.00 12.63 0.65
CA ASP A 82 -7.92 12.72 -0.31
C ASP A 82 -7.17 11.39 -0.36
N LYS A 83 -6.92 10.87 -1.57
CA LYS A 83 -6.17 9.63 -1.79
C LYS A 83 -4.83 9.64 -1.03
N GLU A 84 -4.16 10.79 -1.04
CA GLU A 84 -2.87 11.02 -0.38
C GLU A 84 -2.93 10.83 1.14
N SER A 85 -4.08 11.06 1.78
CA SER A 85 -4.25 10.80 3.21
C SER A 85 -4.19 9.31 3.56
N ILE A 86 -4.50 8.43 2.59
CA ILE A 86 -4.48 6.97 2.75
C ILE A 86 -3.15 6.40 2.24
N THR A 87 -2.68 6.83 1.06
CA THR A 87 -1.48 6.29 0.40
C THR A 87 -0.16 6.87 0.88
N ASN A 88 -0.17 7.70 1.92
CA ASN A 88 1.04 8.25 2.53
C ASN A 88 1.93 7.12 3.07
N GLU A 89 3.21 7.14 2.71
CA GLU A 89 4.20 6.16 3.19
C GLU A 89 4.30 6.11 4.72
N SER A 90 3.99 7.22 5.40
CA SER A 90 3.95 7.31 6.87
C SER A 90 2.89 6.37 7.49
N ASN A 91 1.90 5.93 6.71
CA ASN A 91 0.89 4.97 7.15
C ASN A 91 1.39 3.52 7.10
N ILE A 92 2.56 3.25 6.49
CA ILE A 92 3.16 1.92 6.44
C ILE A 92 4.02 1.71 7.69
N ILE A 93 3.47 1.03 8.68
CA ILE A 93 4.18 0.62 9.90
C ILE A 93 4.70 -0.80 9.71
N LEU A 94 6.03 -0.96 9.62
CA LEU A 94 6.70 -2.25 9.59
C LEU A 94 7.34 -2.49 10.97
N ILE A 95 6.87 -3.52 11.68
CA ILE A 95 7.34 -3.92 13.01
C ILE A 95 8.39 -5.03 12.86
#